data_AF-A0A0H4T4G5-F1
#
_entry.id   AF-A0A0H4T4G5-F1
#
_cell.length_a   1.000
_cell.length_b   1.000
_cell.length_c   1.000
_cell.angle_alpha   90.00
_cell.angle_beta   90.00
_cell.angle_gamma   90.00
#
_symmetry.space_group_name_H-M   'P 1'
#
loop_
_entity.id
_entity.type
_entity.pdbx_description
1 polymer ?
#
loop_
_entity_poly.entity_id
_entity_poly.type
_entity_poly.pdbx_seq_one_letter_code
_entity_poly.pdbx_strand_id
1 'polypeptide(L)'
;MHAILHRSFHALPAFSSQKGEPTGALYGLVTFLFKAIRELKPDYIAAGYDLPEPTFRHAAYDKYKEQRPEPVSDLVMQIKRSYDILNALGIKYFEHAKFEADDVIGTLAEKAKSIKDLEIIVASGDMDTLQLVKGTKIRVFTLKKGINDTIIYNEEKVRERFGFGPELLADYKGLRGDPSDNIPGIPGIGEKGASELILKFGNLEKIFKAIKKDRGELIKKGIKERTVKLLEEHEEEALFSRELGTIRRDVQIDFDLEKLKWKNGYDDKKVTDLFKELGFMSLLAKLPSFTDLPAGEVGVSEDKPAEIDVEKDLDFLEKENKIFWHESEGKIYAAANDGKVFSFDAGDKKIKSLLESKKEHYFFDAKKTAHIASPPKIPPIKLDLKIAAWLTRPAAQSTGIYSAIHSFLPKESLREGEILKAVSLLPKLAAVLEKEIREKKLMRVWEEIELPLIPVIYNMEKTGILIDSVFLKKLSAETEKKLILLEKKIWEICGAEFNINSPKQLSEVLFGELGLSAKGLKKTGTGAKSTRESELLKLKGIHPVIQELLSFRELSKLKSTYLDTLPEMVDIGGRVHTTYDQAGAATGRCV
;
A
#
# COMPACT_ATOMS: atom_id res chain seq x y z
N MET A 1 7.37 -15.50 -2.37
CA MET A 1 7.23 -14.61 -3.56
C MET A 1 5.87 -14.74 -4.22
N HIS A 2 5.39 -15.95 -4.51
CA HIS A 2 4.13 -16.18 -5.23
C HIS A 2 2.91 -15.51 -4.59
N ALA A 3 2.73 -15.60 -3.27
CA ALA A 3 1.60 -14.96 -2.58
C ALA A 3 1.50 -13.44 -2.86
N ILE A 4 2.65 -12.74 -2.89
CA ILE A 4 2.71 -11.28 -3.15
C ILE A 4 2.42 -10.99 -4.62
N LEU A 5 2.98 -11.77 -5.54
CA LEU A 5 2.76 -11.61 -6.99
C LEU A 5 1.30 -11.85 -7.38
N HIS A 6 0.69 -12.95 -6.91
CA HIS A 6 -0.73 -13.23 -7.16
C HIS A 6 -1.62 -12.14 -6.59
N ARG A 7 -1.39 -11.72 -5.34
CA ARG A 7 -2.16 -10.63 -4.72
C ARG A 7 -2.02 -9.34 -5.51
N SER A 8 -0.81 -9.02 -6.00
CA SER A 8 -0.55 -7.82 -6.80
C SER A 8 -1.24 -7.88 -8.16
N PHE A 9 -1.19 -9.04 -8.83
CA PHE A 9 -1.82 -9.27 -10.13
C PHE A 9 -3.33 -9.03 -10.10
N HIS A 10 -4.01 -9.45 -9.03
CA HIS A 10 -5.46 -9.27 -8.88
C HIS A 10 -5.85 -7.89 -8.33
N ALA A 11 -4.94 -7.21 -7.61
CA ALA A 11 -5.22 -5.92 -6.99
C ALA A 11 -4.94 -4.72 -7.90
N LEU A 12 -3.99 -4.84 -8.82
CA LEU A 12 -3.56 -3.75 -9.70
C LEU A 12 -4.16 -3.87 -11.11
N PRO A 13 -4.31 -2.75 -11.84
CA PRO A 13 -4.63 -2.78 -13.25
C PRO A 13 -3.58 -3.55 -14.06
N ALA A 14 -3.97 -4.06 -15.23
CA ALA A 14 -3.04 -4.64 -16.19
C ALA A 14 -2.13 -3.52 -16.75
N PHE A 15 -0.93 -3.39 -16.17
CA PHE A 15 0.13 -2.55 -16.71
C PHE A 15 0.96 -3.32 -17.73
N SER A 16 1.57 -2.59 -18.65
CA SER A 16 2.49 -3.15 -19.62
C SER A 16 3.68 -2.20 -19.84
N SER A 17 4.85 -2.78 -20.07
CA SER A 17 6.07 -2.03 -20.41
C SER A 17 5.97 -1.40 -21.80
N GLN A 18 6.97 -0.60 -22.18
CA GLN A 18 7.05 -0.01 -23.53
C GLN A 18 7.13 -1.08 -24.64
N LYS A 19 7.59 -2.29 -24.31
CA LYS A 19 7.67 -3.43 -25.23
C LYS A 19 6.40 -4.29 -25.22
N GLY A 20 5.36 -3.92 -24.47
CA GLY A 20 4.11 -4.66 -24.34
C GLY A 20 4.15 -5.84 -23.35
N GLU A 21 5.24 -6.02 -22.60
CA GLU A 21 5.34 -7.04 -21.56
C GLU A 21 4.43 -6.69 -20.37
N PRO A 22 3.63 -7.61 -19.81
CA PRO A 22 2.79 -7.32 -18.64
C PRO A 22 3.65 -7.08 -17.38
N THR A 23 3.38 -6.01 -16.64
CA THR A 23 4.20 -5.59 -15.49
C THR A 23 3.43 -5.25 -14.21
N GLY A 24 2.10 -5.43 -14.19
CA GLY A 24 1.25 -5.10 -13.04
C GLY A 24 1.62 -5.80 -11.73
N ALA A 25 1.83 -7.11 -11.75
CA ALA A 25 2.23 -7.90 -10.59
C ALA A 25 3.65 -7.55 -10.11
N LEU A 26 4.56 -7.34 -11.06
CA LEU A 26 5.94 -6.90 -10.79
C LEU A 26 5.98 -5.54 -10.09
N TYR A 27 5.15 -4.59 -10.55
CA TYR A 27 5.03 -3.27 -9.92
C TYR A 27 4.57 -3.38 -8.46
N GLY A 28 3.55 -4.22 -8.21
CA GLY A 28 3.06 -4.46 -6.86
C GLY A 28 4.09 -5.16 -5.96
N LEU A 29 4.85 -6.12 -6.52
CA LEU A 29 5.96 -6.77 -5.81
C LEU A 29 7.02 -5.75 -5.38
N VAL A 30 7.52 -4.91 -6.30
CA VAL A 30 8.54 -3.90 -5.97
C VAL A 30 8.00 -2.89 -4.95
N THR A 31 6.75 -2.46 -5.11
CA THR A 31 6.09 -1.56 -4.16
C THR A 31 6.05 -2.17 -2.75
N PHE A 32 5.68 -3.45 -2.65
CA PHE A 32 5.67 -4.18 -1.39
C PHE A 32 7.07 -4.33 -0.80
N LEU A 33 8.05 -4.73 -1.60
CA LEU A 33 9.45 -4.88 -1.15
C LEU A 33 10.00 -3.57 -0.62
N PHE A 34 9.85 -2.46 -1.35
CA PHE A 34 10.33 -1.15 -0.91
C PHE A 34 9.66 -0.68 0.37
N LYS A 35 8.36 -0.97 0.52
CA LYS A 35 7.65 -0.67 1.75
C LYS A 35 8.18 -1.51 2.92
N ALA A 36 8.31 -2.81 2.75
CA ALA A 36 8.86 -3.71 3.77
C ALA A 36 10.28 -3.29 4.16
N ILE A 37 11.13 -2.98 3.18
CA ILE A 37 12.49 -2.48 3.41
C ILE A 37 12.49 -1.19 4.24
N ARG A 38 11.65 -0.21 3.90
CA ARG A 38 11.62 1.07 4.61
C ARG A 38 11.09 0.96 6.04
N GLU A 39 10.03 0.17 6.23
CA GLU A 39 9.39 0.00 7.53
C GLU A 39 10.22 -0.90 8.46
N LEU A 40 10.84 -1.95 7.92
CA LEU A 40 11.53 -2.98 8.71
C LEU A 40 13.04 -2.75 8.82
N LYS A 41 13.63 -1.96 7.91
CA LYS A 41 15.08 -1.67 7.82
C LYS A 41 15.96 -2.94 8.02
N PRO A 42 15.77 -4.00 7.21
CA PRO A 42 16.40 -5.29 7.46
C PRO A 42 17.91 -5.27 7.19
N ASP A 43 18.70 -5.87 8.09
CA ASP A 43 20.12 -6.18 7.83
C ASP A 43 20.30 -7.34 6.84
N TYR A 44 19.35 -8.28 6.83
CA TYR A 44 19.36 -9.51 6.03
C TYR A 44 18.04 -9.67 5.30
N ILE A 45 18.08 -10.07 4.02
CA ILE A 45 16.88 -10.37 3.24
C ILE A 45 17.07 -11.69 2.48
N ALA A 46 16.06 -12.55 2.53
CA ALA A 46 15.93 -13.73 1.70
C ALA A 46 14.51 -13.84 1.13
N ALA A 47 14.37 -14.48 -0.03
CA ALA A 47 13.09 -14.76 -0.65
C ALA A 47 12.89 -16.27 -0.89
N GLY A 48 11.66 -16.75 -0.77
CA GLY A 48 11.27 -18.12 -1.14
C GLY A 48 10.44 -18.15 -2.43
N TYR A 49 10.74 -19.09 -3.32
CA TYR A 49 9.96 -19.40 -4.52
C TYR A 49 9.37 -20.81 -4.47
N ASP A 50 8.22 -20.93 -5.13
CA ASP A 50 7.63 -22.21 -5.48
C ASP A 50 8.20 -22.63 -6.84
N LEU A 51 8.39 -23.93 -7.00
CA LEU A 51 8.76 -24.53 -8.26
C LEU A 51 7.52 -25.15 -8.93
N PRO A 52 7.46 -25.24 -10.27
CA PRO A 52 6.31 -25.81 -10.98
C PRO A 52 6.10 -27.30 -10.71
N GLU A 53 7.13 -28.00 -10.23
CA GLU A 53 7.06 -29.42 -9.92
C GLU A 53 6.10 -29.74 -8.75
N PRO A 54 5.39 -30.87 -8.79
CA PRO A 54 4.53 -31.31 -7.69
C PRO A 54 5.25 -31.37 -6.35
N THR A 55 4.57 -30.89 -5.32
CA THR A 55 5.08 -30.90 -3.94
C THR A 55 4.75 -32.20 -3.22
N PHE A 56 5.30 -32.40 -2.02
CA PHE A 56 4.93 -33.53 -1.17
C PHE A 56 3.43 -33.56 -0.86
N ARG A 57 2.76 -32.39 -0.85
CA ARG A 57 1.30 -32.29 -0.67
C ARG A 57 0.54 -32.86 -1.85
N HIS A 58 0.99 -32.60 -3.08
CA HIS A 58 0.39 -33.18 -4.28
C HIS A 58 0.59 -34.70 -4.33
N ALA A 59 1.77 -35.18 -3.89
CA ALA A 59 2.02 -36.62 -3.79
C ALA A 59 1.19 -37.30 -2.68
N ALA A 60 0.85 -36.58 -1.61
CA ALA A 60 0.02 -37.09 -0.52
C ALA A 60 -1.47 -37.01 -0.84
N TYR A 61 -1.92 -36.00 -1.62
CA TYR A 61 -3.31 -35.76 -1.93
C TYR A 61 -3.49 -35.20 -3.34
N ASP A 62 -3.97 -36.03 -4.27
CA ASP A 62 -4.11 -35.68 -5.69
C ASP A 62 -5.01 -34.45 -5.94
N LYS A 63 -6.02 -34.23 -5.09
CA LYS A 63 -6.94 -33.09 -5.25
C LYS A 63 -6.42 -31.81 -4.61
N TYR A 64 -5.23 -31.81 -4.01
CA TYR A 64 -4.65 -30.62 -3.40
C TYR A 64 -4.49 -29.51 -4.45
N LYS A 65 -5.04 -28.33 -4.17
CA LYS A 65 -5.05 -27.17 -5.09
C LYS A 65 -5.62 -27.42 -6.49
N GLU A 66 -6.26 -28.56 -6.76
CA GLU A 66 -6.80 -28.96 -8.09
C GLU A 66 -7.78 -27.93 -8.67
N GLN A 67 -8.57 -27.29 -7.81
CA GLN A 67 -9.55 -26.29 -8.22
C GLN A 67 -8.97 -24.89 -8.43
N ARG A 68 -7.66 -24.68 -8.20
CA ARG A 68 -7.02 -23.40 -8.50
C ARG A 68 -6.89 -23.29 -10.02
N PRO A 69 -7.39 -22.20 -10.62
CA PRO A 69 -7.20 -22.00 -12.04
C PRO A 69 -5.70 -21.90 -12.34
N GLU A 70 -5.28 -22.52 -13.43
CA GLU A 70 -3.92 -22.37 -13.95
C GLU A 70 -3.58 -20.87 -14.09
N PRO A 71 -2.39 -20.45 -13.63
CA PRO A 71 -1.99 -19.05 -13.75
C PRO A 71 -2.06 -18.62 -15.22
N VAL A 72 -2.72 -17.49 -15.50
CA VAL A 72 -2.76 -16.92 -16.84
C VAL A 72 -1.33 -16.62 -17.33
N SER A 73 -1.10 -16.74 -18.64
CA SER A 73 0.22 -16.57 -19.27
C SER A 73 0.97 -15.33 -18.78
N ASP A 74 0.26 -14.22 -18.61
CA ASP A 74 0.80 -12.94 -18.20
C ASP A 74 1.37 -12.97 -16.76
N LEU A 75 0.76 -13.74 -15.87
CA LEU A 75 1.25 -13.91 -14.50
C LEU A 75 2.48 -14.83 -14.49
N VAL A 76 2.49 -15.90 -15.30
CA VAL A 76 3.66 -16.78 -15.44
C VAL A 76 4.87 -16.01 -15.96
N MET A 77 4.68 -15.14 -16.96
CA MET A 77 5.74 -14.27 -17.47
C MET A 77 6.30 -13.37 -16.36
N GLN A 78 5.42 -12.76 -15.56
CA GLN A 78 5.82 -11.89 -14.46
C GLN A 78 6.50 -12.64 -13.31
N ILE A 79 6.09 -13.87 -12.99
CA ILE A 79 6.78 -14.71 -12.00
C ILE A 79 8.22 -14.95 -12.46
N LYS A 80 8.44 -15.32 -13.73
CA LYS A 80 9.79 -15.49 -14.29
C LYS A 80 10.60 -14.20 -14.26
N ARG A 81 9.99 -13.07 -14.59
CA ARG A 81 10.65 -11.76 -14.58
C ARG A 81 10.97 -11.25 -13.15
N SER A 82 10.29 -11.77 -12.14
CA SER A 82 10.53 -11.35 -10.74
C SER A 82 11.92 -11.76 -10.22
N TYR A 83 12.53 -12.80 -10.79
CA TYR A 83 13.92 -13.19 -10.47
C TYR A 83 14.90 -12.06 -10.82
N ASP A 84 14.70 -11.39 -11.95
CA ASP A 84 15.55 -10.27 -12.36
C ASP A 84 15.46 -9.11 -11.37
N ILE A 85 14.29 -8.88 -10.79
CA ILE A 85 14.08 -7.86 -9.76
C ILE A 85 14.85 -8.23 -8.49
N LEU A 86 14.76 -9.47 -8.01
CA LEU A 86 15.52 -9.87 -6.82
C LEU A 86 17.03 -9.82 -7.05
N ASN A 87 17.49 -10.28 -8.23
CA ASN A 87 18.90 -10.20 -8.62
C ASN A 87 19.39 -8.75 -8.68
N ALA A 88 18.62 -7.86 -9.31
CA ALA A 88 18.95 -6.43 -9.36
C ALA A 88 18.96 -5.84 -7.95
N LEU A 89 18.01 -6.23 -7.10
CA LEU A 89 17.92 -5.79 -5.71
C LEU A 89 18.95 -6.44 -4.77
N GLY A 90 19.80 -7.35 -5.25
CA GLY A 90 20.78 -8.07 -4.40
C GLY A 90 20.13 -8.99 -3.36
N ILE A 91 18.89 -9.44 -3.58
CA ILE A 91 18.16 -10.32 -2.67
C ILE A 91 18.40 -11.77 -3.06
N LYS A 92 19.01 -12.54 -2.16
CA LYS A 92 19.18 -13.99 -2.36
C LYS A 92 17.82 -14.69 -2.24
N TYR A 93 17.56 -15.64 -3.13
CA TYR A 93 16.35 -16.45 -3.10
C TYR A 93 16.69 -17.93 -2.95
N PHE A 94 15.68 -18.66 -2.46
CA PHE A 94 15.73 -20.09 -2.23
C PHE A 94 14.50 -20.74 -2.84
N GLU A 95 14.72 -21.91 -3.41
CA GLU A 95 13.72 -22.76 -4.01
C GLU A 95 14.14 -24.21 -3.78
N HIS A 96 13.18 -25.11 -3.68
CA HIS A 96 13.48 -26.52 -3.47
C HIS A 96 12.40 -27.38 -4.11
N ALA A 97 12.80 -28.35 -4.93
CA ALA A 97 11.86 -29.26 -5.55
C ALA A 97 11.06 -30.00 -4.47
N LYS A 98 9.79 -30.28 -4.72
CA LYS A 98 8.87 -30.97 -3.80
C LYS A 98 8.37 -30.15 -2.60
N PHE A 99 8.79 -28.91 -2.40
CA PHE A 99 8.36 -28.07 -1.29
C PHE A 99 7.88 -26.70 -1.77
N GLU A 100 7.00 -26.07 -1.00
CA GLU A 100 6.49 -24.73 -1.31
C GLU A 100 7.40 -23.64 -0.74
N ALA A 101 7.25 -22.42 -1.25
CA ALA A 101 7.96 -21.24 -0.76
C ALA A 101 7.76 -21.06 0.76
N ASP A 102 6.58 -21.40 1.27
CA ASP A 102 6.26 -21.30 2.69
C ASP A 102 7.07 -22.30 3.53
N ASP A 103 7.33 -23.51 3.03
CA ASP A 103 8.19 -24.52 3.68
C ASP A 103 9.67 -24.08 3.68
N VAL A 104 10.12 -23.46 2.59
CA VAL A 104 11.46 -22.87 2.50
C VAL A 104 11.61 -21.74 3.50
N ILE A 105 10.63 -20.83 3.59
CA ILE A 105 10.61 -19.73 4.55
C ILE A 105 10.55 -20.24 5.99
N GLY A 106 9.70 -21.25 6.25
CA GLY A 106 9.60 -21.90 7.56
C GLY A 106 10.91 -22.51 8.02
N THR A 107 11.63 -23.14 7.09
CA THR A 107 12.97 -23.69 7.35
C THR A 107 14.02 -22.62 7.60
N LEU A 108 14.03 -21.53 6.82
CA LEU A 108 14.94 -20.40 7.05
C LEU A 108 14.72 -19.78 8.44
N ALA A 109 13.45 -19.55 8.80
CA ALA A 109 13.08 -19.03 10.12
C ALA A 109 13.51 -19.98 11.24
N GLU A 110 13.31 -21.29 11.06
CA GLU A 110 13.71 -22.33 12.01
C GLU A 110 15.23 -22.38 12.22
N LYS A 111 16.02 -22.30 11.13
CA LYS A 111 17.49 -22.27 11.21
C LYS A 111 18.03 -20.98 11.82
N ALA A 112 17.37 -19.85 11.58
CA ALA A 112 17.78 -18.54 12.09
C ALA A 112 17.36 -18.31 13.56
N LYS A 113 16.36 -19.03 14.09
CA LYS A 113 15.77 -18.72 15.41
C LYS A 113 16.74 -18.80 16.58
N SER A 114 17.78 -19.64 16.49
CA SER A 114 18.78 -19.85 17.53
C SER A 114 19.84 -18.75 17.58
N ILE A 115 19.90 -17.89 16.56
CA ILE A 115 20.87 -16.80 16.49
C ILE A 115 20.48 -15.73 17.49
N LYS A 116 21.38 -15.42 18.42
CA LYS A 116 21.17 -14.40 19.46
C LYS A 116 21.00 -13.02 18.79
N ASP A 117 20.11 -12.20 19.33
CA ASP A 117 19.86 -10.81 18.89
C ASP A 117 19.35 -10.62 17.44
N LEU A 118 19.02 -11.69 16.72
CA LEU A 118 18.38 -11.62 15.39
C LEU A 118 16.85 -11.58 15.48
N GLU A 119 16.18 -10.54 14.99
CA GLU A 119 14.73 -10.55 14.82
C GLU A 119 14.35 -11.13 13.44
N ILE A 120 13.35 -12.01 13.40
CA ILE A 120 12.91 -12.67 12.16
C ILE A 120 11.52 -12.15 11.79
N ILE A 121 11.40 -11.63 10.57
CA ILE A 121 10.13 -11.12 10.04
C ILE A 121 9.82 -11.85 8.74
N VAL A 122 8.74 -12.63 8.74
CA VAL A 122 8.23 -13.32 7.55
C VAL A 122 7.29 -12.39 6.81
N ALA A 123 7.69 -11.92 5.63
CA ALA A 123 6.87 -11.05 4.78
C ALA A 123 6.06 -11.90 3.77
N SER A 124 4.77 -12.12 4.05
CA SER A 124 3.91 -12.93 3.18
C SER A 124 2.48 -12.38 3.08
N GLY A 125 1.83 -12.64 1.94
CA GLY A 125 0.40 -12.41 1.75
C GLY A 125 -0.46 -13.55 2.30
N ASP A 126 0.14 -14.71 2.57
CA ASP A 126 -0.51 -15.92 3.04
C ASP A 126 -0.62 -15.94 4.58
N MET A 127 -1.82 -16.25 5.07
CA MET A 127 -2.11 -16.31 6.51
C MET A 127 -1.61 -17.63 7.13
N ASP A 128 -1.27 -18.63 6.33
CA ASP A 128 -0.71 -19.89 6.83
C ASP A 128 0.64 -19.68 7.49
N THR A 129 1.40 -18.67 7.06
CA THR A 129 2.68 -18.29 7.66
C THR A 129 2.55 -17.83 9.12
N LEU A 130 1.34 -17.51 9.60
CA LEU A 130 1.10 -17.18 11.01
C LEU A 130 1.46 -18.33 11.96
N GLN A 131 1.48 -19.58 11.50
CA GLN A 131 1.94 -20.73 12.29
C GLN A 131 3.44 -20.67 12.66
N LEU A 132 4.21 -19.81 11.98
CA LEU A 132 5.64 -19.61 12.24
C LEU A 132 5.91 -18.60 13.37
N VAL A 133 4.90 -17.82 13.76
CA VAL A 133 5.04 -16.79 14.79
C VAL A 133 5.50 -17.41 16.11
N LYS A 134 6.49 -16.77 16.76
CA LYS A 134 7.05 -17.23 18.05
C LYS A 134 7.52 -16.05 18.88
N GLY A 135 6.82 -15.78 19.98
CA GLY A 135 6.97 -14.63 20.85
C GLY A 135 7.09 -13.32 20.08
N THR A 136 8.13 -12.56 20.39
CA THR A 136 8.59 -11.39 19.62
C THR A 136 9.68 -11.74 18.60
N LYS A 137 10.23 -12.96 18.67
CA LYS A 137 11.39 -13.41 17.88
C LYS A 137 11.05 -13.63 16.41
N ILE A 138 9.91 -14.27 16.13
CA ILE A 138 9.40 -14.49 14.77
C ILE A 138 8.04 -13.81 14.65
N ARG A 139 7.93 -12.86 13.73
CA ARG A 139 6.71 -12.10 13.42
C ARG A 139 6.37 -12.23 11.95
N VAL A 140 5.11 -12.00 11.59
CA VAL A 140 4.66 -12.02 10.19
C VAL A 140 4.22 -10.62 9.77
N PHE A 141 4.80 -10.10 8.70
CA PHE A 141 4.44 -8.84 8.06
C PHE A 141 3.56 -9.12 6.84
N THR A 142 2.32 -8.62 6.86
CA THR A 142 1.35 -8.88 5.77
C THR A 142 0.56 -7.63 5.38
N LEU A 143 -0.05 -7.69 4.20
CA LEU A 143 -0.97 -6.66 3.70
C LEU A 143 -2.39 -6.92 4.21
N LYS A 144 -3.03 -5.91 4.80
CA LYS A 144 -4.38 -5.96 5.37
C LYS A 144 -5.45 -5.63 4.32
N LYS A 145 -5.36 -4.46 3.65
CA LYS A 145 -6.26 -4.03 2.56
C LYS A 145 -5.46 -3.32 1.46
N GLY A 146 -5.42 -3.92 0.26
CA GLY A 146 -4.62 -3.39 -0.84
C GLY A 146 -3.11 -3.49 -0.56
N ILE A 147 -2.30 -2.69 -1.26
CA ILE A 147 -0.83 -2.75 -1.19
C ILE A 147 -0.26 -1.78 -0.11
N ASN A 148 -1.06 -0.81 0.33
CA ASN A 148 -0.60 0.28 1.21
C ASN A 148 -0.96 0.12 2.69
N ASP A 149 -1.82 -0.81 3.09
CA ASP A 149 -2.20 -1.05 4.49
C ASP A 149 -1.50 -2.32 4.99
N THR A 150 -0.54 -2.17 5.92
CA THR A 150 0.31 -3.26 6.44
C THR A 150 0.01 -3.56 7.90
N ILE A 151 0.23 -4.81 8.30
CA ILE A 151 0.08 -5.26 9.69
C ILE A 151 1.18 -6.27 10.03
N ILE A 152 1.77 -6.12 11.22
CA ILE A 152 2.66 -7.10 11.83
C ILE A 152 1.88 -7.94 12.83
N TYR A 153 1.95 -9.26 12.69
CA TYR A 153 1.43 -10.26 13.62
C TYR A 153 2.55 -10.81 14.51
N ASN A 154 2.39 -10.61 15.82
CA ASN A 154 3.07 -11.33 16.89
C ASN A 154 2.08 -12.33 17.53
N GLU A 155 2.51 -13.09 18.55
CA GLU A 155 1.63 -14.08 19.20
C GLU A 155 0.34 -13.46 19.76
N GLU A 156 0.44 -12.25 20.34
CA GLU A 156 -0.71 -11.52 20.88
C GLU A 156 -1.76 -11.25 19.81
N LYS A 157 -1.38 -10.68 18.67
CA LYS A 157 -2.30 -10.40 17.56
C LYS A 157 -2.86 -11.67 16.91
N VAL A 158 -2.12 -12.78 16.95
CA VAL A 158 -2.66 -14.09 16.52
C VAL A 158 -3.74 -14.53 17.51
N ARG A 159 -3.50 -14.42 18.82
CA ARG A 159 -4.49 -14.73 19.86
C ARG A 159 -5.72 -13.82 19.79
N GLU A 160 -5.55 -12.52 19.55
CA GLU A 160 -6.68 -11.60 19.32
C GLU A 160 -7.53 -12.03 18.12
N ARG A 161 -6.89 -12.51 17.06
CA ARG A 161 -7.59 -12.89 15.82
C ARG A 161 -8.32 -14.23 15.92
N PHE A 162 -7.70 -15.24 16.52
CA PHE A 162 -8.20 -16.62 16.50
C PHE A 162 -8.70 -17.11 17.86
N GLY A 163 -8.37 -16.42 18.95
CA GLY A 163 -8.61 -16.84 20.34
C GLY A 163 -7.51 -17.74 20.92
N PHE A 164 -6.62 -18.27 20.09
CA PHE A 164 -5.56 -19.20 20.47
C PHE A 164 -4.23 -18.87 19.77
N GLY A 165 -3.15 -19.49 20.24
CA GLY A 165 -1.79 -19.20 19.77
C GLY A 165 -1.45 -19.82 18.40
N PRO A 166 -0.36 -19.35 17.77
CA PRO A 166 0.06 -19.81 16.44
C PRO A 166 0.37 -21.31 16.38
N GLU A 167 0.76 -21.91 17.50
CA GLU A 167 1.06 -23.34 17.62
C GLU A 167 -0.14 -24.25 17.33
N LEU A 168 -1.37 -23.73 17.37
CA LEU A 168 -2.60 -24.49 17.12
C LEU A 168 -3.22 -24.19 15.74
N LEU A 169 -2.60 -23.36 14.91
CA LEU A 169 -3.19 -22.98 13.61
C LEU A 169 -3.25 -24.15 12.62
N ALA A 170 -2.25 -25.03 12.62
CA ALA A 170 -2.25 -26.23 11.79
C ALA A 170 -3.33 -27.22 12.27
N ASP A 171 -3.46 -27.43 13.59
CA ASP A 171 -4.52 -28.27 14.17
C ASP A 171 -5.91 -27.71 13.88
N TYR A 172 -6.08 -26.39 13.99
CA TYR A 172 -7.30 -25.69 13.62
C TYR A 172 -7.66 -25.96 12.15
N LYS A 173 -6.70 -25.79 11.23
CA LYS A 173 -6.90 -26.11 9.80
C LYS A 173 -7.20 -27.59 9.58
N GLY A 174 -6.60 -28.49 10.35
CA GLY A 174 -6.91 -29.92 10.34
C GLY A 174 -8.38 -30.23 10.66
N LEU A 175 -9.00 -29.46 11.57
CA LEU A 175 -10.42 -29.61 11.91
C LEU A 175 -11.36 -29.02 10.85
N ARG A 176 -11.14 -27.77 10.45
CA ARG A 176 -12.08 -27.03 9.57
C ARG A 176 -11.84 -27.22 8.07
N GLY A 177 -10.68 -27.76 7.71
CA GLY A 177 -10.19 -27.76 6.33
C GLY A 177 -9.86 -26.36 5.81
N ASP A 178 -9.41 -26.34 4.57
CA ASP A 178 -9.17 -25.12 3.81
C ASP A 178 -9.70 -25.29 2.38
N PRO A 179 -10.86 -24.70 2.09
CA PRO A 179 -11.41 -24.71 0.74
C PRO A 179 -10.45 -24.10 -0.28
N SER A 180 -9.62 -23.10 0.05
CA SER A 180 -8.74 -22.46 -0.95
C SER A 180 -7.64 -23.38 -1.49
N ASP A 181 -7.22 -24.35 -0.68
CA ASP A 181 -6.23 -25.38 -0.99
C ASP A 181 -6.85 -26.76 -1.25
N ASN A 182 -8.18 -26.83 -1.19
CA ASN A 182 -8.93 -28.08 -1.20
C ASN A 182 -8.54 -29.05 -0.06
N ILE A 183 -8.08 -28.54 1.08
CA ILE A 183 -7.81 -29.36 2.27
C ILE A 183 -9.17 -29.73 2.91
N PRO A 184 -9.50 -31.02 3.07
CA PRO A 184 -10.86 -31.44 3.39
C PRO A 184 -11.31 -31.07 4.81
N GLY A 185 -10.45 -31.25 5.81
CA GLY A 185 -10.85 -31.16 7.22
C GLY A 185 -11.90 -32.21 7.61
N ILE A 186 -12.65 -31.95 8.68
CA ILE A 186 -13.77 -32.82 9.09
C ILE A 186 -15.09 -32.27 8.51
N PRO A 187 -15.80 -33.05 7.67
CA PRO A 187 -17.09 -32.64 7.14
C PRO A 187 -18.09 -32.26 8.23
N GLY A 188 -18.60 -31.03 8.17
CA GLY A 188 -19.57 -30.50 9.14
C GLY A 188 -18.96 -29.79 10.36
N ILE A 189 -17.64 -29.74 10.49
CA ILE A 189 -16.94 -28.88 11.47
C ILE A 189 -16.39 -27.66 10.74
N GLY A 190 -17.09 -26.52 10.85
CA GLY A 190 -16.62 -25.24 10.31
C GLY A 190 -15.78 -24.44 11.32
N GLU A 191 -15.45 -23.21 10.94
CA GLU A 191 -14.67 -22.24 11.73
C GLU A 191 -15.02 -22.20 13.23
N LYS A 192 -16.30 -21.99 13.56
CA LYS A 192 -16.75 -21.89 14.96
C LYS A 192 -16.54 -23.18 15.74
N GLY A 193 -16.84 -24.32 15.12
CA GLY A 193 -16.68 -25.64 15.76
C GLY A 193 -15.22 -25.98 16.00
N ALA A 194 -14.36 -25.72 15.02
CA ALA A 194 -12.92 -25.89 15.16
C ALA A 194 -12.34 -24.98 16.25
N SER A 195 -12.69 -23.69 16.26
CA SER A 195 -12.23 -22.75 17.30
C SER A 195 -12.68 -23.17 18.70
N GLU A 196 -13.93 -23.63 18.85
CA GLU A 196 -14.44 -24.11 20.14
C GLU A 196 -13.66 -25.32 20.65
N LEU A 197 -13.35 -26.29 19.78
CA LEU A 197 -12.56 -27.47 20.12
C LEU A 197 -11.13 -27.11 20.53
N ILE A 198 -10.46 -26.27 19.74
CA ILE A 198 -9.09 -25.82 20.02
C ILE A 198 -9.02 -25.07 21.36
N LEU A 199 -9.95 -24.15 21.62
CA LEU A 199 -9.98 -23.38 22.87
C LEU A 199 -10.19 -24.25 24.11
N LYS A 200 -11.00 -25.31 24.01
CA LYS A 200 -11.35 -26.16 25.14
C LYS A 200 -10.36 -27.30 25.40
N PHE A 201 -9.71 -27.81 24.36
CA PHE A 201 -8.91 -29.04 24.43
C PHE A 201 -7.47 -28.89 23.94
N GLY A 202 -7.14 -27.85 23.17
CA GLY A 202 -5.82 -27.64 22.60
C GLY A 202 -5.67 -28.31 21.22
N ASN A 203 -4.55 -29.02 21.00
CA ASN A 203 -4.22 -29.62 19.71
C ASN A 203 -5.02 -30.91 19.42
N LEU A 204 -4.89 -31.42 18.18
CA LEU A 204 -5.59 -32.63 17.74
C LEU A 204 -5.28 -33.84 18.62
N GLU A 205 -4.02 -34.04 19.03
CA GLU A 205 -3.64 -35.16 19.90
C GLU A 205 -4.43 -35.14 21.22
N LYS A 206 -4.57 -33.98 21.85
CA LYS A 206 -5.33 -33.84 23.10
C LYS A 206 -6.83 -34.07 22.88
N ILE A 207 -7.38 -33.59 21.77
CA ILE A 207 -8.79 -33.80 21.41
C ILE A 207 -9.08 -35.29 21.25
N PHE A 208 -8.33 -35.99 20.40
CA PHE A 208 -8.58 -37.42 20.14
C PHE A 208 -8.24 -38.31 21.33
N LYS A 209 -7.21 -37.96 22.12
CA LYS A 209 -6.93 -38.64 23.38
C LYS A 209 -8.07 -38.49 24.39
N ALA A 210 -8.70 -37.32 24.47
CA ALA A 210 -9.85 -37.10 25.34
C ALA A 210 -11.05 -37.95 24.91
N ILE A 211 -11.34 -38.00 23.60
CA ILE A 211 -12.44 -38.81 23.04
C ILE A 211 -12.23 -40.30 23.33
N LYS A 212 -11.03 -40.82 23.06
CA LYS A 212 -10.66 -42.23 23.29
C LYS A 212 -10.73 -42.63 24.76
N LYS A 213 -10.52 -41.68 25.67
CA LYS A 213 -10.57 -41.92 27.12
C LYS A 213 -12.00 -41.90 27.66
N ASP A 214 -12.75 -40.85 27.36
CA ASP A 214 -14.16 -40.67 27.76
C ASP A 214 -14.84 -39.67 26.82
N ARG A 215 -15.60 -40.16 25.83
CA ARG A 215 -16.42 -39.30 24.94
C ARG A 215 -17.34 -38.35 25.70
N GLY A 216 -17.79 -38.75 26.89
CA GLY A 216 -18.64 -37.94 27.77
C GLY A 216 -17.93 -36.70 28.31
N GLU A 217 -16.60 -36.66 28.35
CA GLU A 217 -15.82 -35.49 28.74
C GLU A 217 -16.08 -34.30 27.79
N LEU A 218 -16.16 -34.57 26.49
CA LEU A 218 -16.40 -33.53 25.49
C LEU A 218 -17.80 -32.94 25.62
N ILE A 219 -18.79 -33.80 25.83
CA ILE A 219 -20.19 -33.41 26.03
C ILE A 219 -20.34 -32.57 27.30
N LYS A 220 -19.71 -32.98 28.41
CA LYS A 220 -19.70 -32.22 29.68
C LYS A 220 -19.08 -30.83 29.51
N LYS A 221 -18.09 -30.69 28.63
CA LYS A 221 -17.47 -29.41 28.26
C LYS A 221 -18.27 -28.65 27.17
N GLY A 222 -19.48 -29.08 26.83
CA GLY A 222 -20.41 -28.37 25.97
C GLY A 222 -20.27 -28.65 24.47
N ILE A 223 -19.48 -29.66 24.08
CA ILE A 223 -19.42 -30.09 22.67
C ILE A 223 -20.66 -30.93 22.35
N LYS A 224 -21.32 -30.62 21.22
CA LYS A 224 -22.54 -31.32 20.80
C LYS A 224 -22.25 -32.78 20.46
N GLU A 225 -23.19 -33.66 20.78
CA GLU A 225 -23.13 -35.10 20.48
C GLU A 225 -22.77 -35.39 19.01
N ARG A 226 -23.37 -34.64 18.07
CA ARG A 226 -23.07 -34.74 16.64
C ARG A 226 -21.59 -34.47 16.35
N THR A 227 -21.00 -33.44 16.96
CA THR A 227 -19.60 -33.06 16.75
C THR A 227 -18.66 -34.12 17.32
N VAL A 228 -19.01 -34.73 18.46
CA VAL A 228 -18.23 -35.84 19.04
C VAL A 228 -18.21 -37.04 18.09
N LYS A 229 -19.35 -37.41 17.51
CA LYS A 229 -19.42 -38.50 16.51
C LYS A 229 -18.56 -38.22 15.29
N LEU A 230 -18.62 -37.00 14.75
CA LEU A 230 -17.78 -36.60 13.61
C LEU A 230 -16.28 -36.70 13.94
N LEU A 231 -15.88 -36.36 15.17
CA LEU A 231 -14.48 -36.51 15.59
C LEU A 231 -14.07 -37.99 15.73
N GLU A 232 -14.97 -38.87 16.16
CA GLU A 232 -14.71 -40.32 16.20
C GLU A 232 -14.57 -40.92 14.79
N GLU A 233 -15.40 -40.47 13.84
CA GLU A 233 -15.45 -40.99 12.47
C GLU A 233 -14.31 -40.47 11.58
N HIS A 234 -13.80 -39.26 11.84
CA HIS A 234 -12.89 -38.54 10.94
C HIS A 234 -11.53 -38.18 11.59
N GLU A 235 -11.03 -38.97 12.53
CA GLU A 235 -9.72 -38.73 13.18
C GLU A 235 -8.57 -38.70 12.16
N GLU A 236 -8.49 -39.71 11.29
CA GLU A 236 -7.43 -39.82 10.30
C GLU A 236 -7.46 -38.66 9.28
N GLU A 237 -8.66 -38.26 8.83
CA GLU A 237 -8.84 -37.15 7.90
C GLU A 237 -8.40 -35.81 8.50
N ALA A 238 -8.63 -35.59 9.79
CA ALA A 238 -8.22 -34.38 10.49
C ALA A 238 -6.70 -34.31 10.65
N LEU A 239 -6.06 -35.43 11.04
CA LEU A 239 -4.61 -35.54 11.15
C LEU A 239 -3.93 -35.37 9.79
N PHE A 240 -4.50 -35.97 8.74
CA PHE A 240 -4.05 -35.83 7.36
C PHE A 240 -4.18 -34.37 6.88
N SER A 241 -5.32 -33.74 7.12
CA SER A 241 -5.56 -32.33 6.78
C SER A 241 -4.60 -31.39 7.49
N ARG A 242 -4.26 -31.69 8.75
CA ARG A 242 -3.21 -30.96 9.49
C ARG A 242 -1.85 -31.12 8.83
N GLU A 243 -1.45 -32.33 8.45
CA GLU A 243 -0.16 -32.56 7.79
C GLU A 243 -0.07 -31.75 6.49
N LEU A 244 -1.13 -31.74 5.68
CA LEU A 244 -1.21 -30.91 4.47
C LEU A 244 -1.13 -29.41 4.80
N GLY A 245 -1.76 -28.94 5.88
CA GLY A 245 -1.75 -27.53 6.29
C GLY A 245 -0.49 -27.08 7.06
N THR A 246 0.40 -28.01 7.43
CA THR A 246 1.59 -27.71 8.23
C THR A 246 2.72 -27.23 7.33
N ILE A 247 3.33 -26.09 7.67
CA ILE A 247 4.56 -25.60 7.03
C ILE A 247 5.73 -26.41 7.55
N ARG A 248 6.43 -27.09 6.64
CA ARG A 248 7.64 -27.87 6.95
C ARG A 248 8.79 -26.92 7.28
N ARG A 249 9.67 -27.37 8.18
CA ARG A 249 10.81 -26.57 8.70
C ARG A 249 12.15 -27.28 8.57
N ASP A 250 12.16 -28.36 7.80
CA ASP A 250 13.24 -29.33 7.66
C ASP A 250 13.70 -29.49 6.20
N VAL A 251 13.40 -28.51 5.35
CA VAL A 251 13.83 -28.51 3.94
C VAL A 251 15.36 -28.43 3.85
N GLN A 252 15.95 -29.21 2.94
CA GLN A 252 17.41 -29.26 2.78
C GLN A 252 17.92 -28.04 1.99
N ILE A 253 18.15 -26.92 2.69
CA ILE A 253 18.66 -25.66 2.11
C ILE A 253 20.02 -25.26 2.69
N ASP A 254 20.91 -24.71 1.84
CA ASP A 254 22.19 -24.12 2.23
C ASP A 254 21.97 -22.77 2.92
N PHE A 255 21.77 -22.80 4.23
CA PHE A 255 21.56 -21.61 5.03
C PHE A 255 22.88 -21.10 5.60
N ASP A 256 23.21 -19.86 5.25
CA ASP A 256 24.33 -19.11 5.76
C ASP A 256 23.89 -17.65 5.89
N LEU A 257 23.79 -17.16 7.13
CA LEU A 257 23.27 -15.82 7.42
C LEU A 257 24.10 -14.71 6.77
N GLU A 258 25.42 -14.87 6.71
CA GLU A 258 26.31 -13.84 6.13
C GLU A 258 26.05 -13.67 4.63
N LYS A 259 25.72 -14.76 3.92
CA LYS A 259 25.32 -14.72 2.50
C LYS A 259 23.95 -14.05 2.27
N LEU A 260 23.20 -13.73 3.33
CA LEU A 260 21.89 -13.05 3.26
C LEU A 260 21.98 -11.57 3.62
N LYS A 261 23.17 -11.08 3.96
CA LYS A 261 23.39 -9.68 4.34
C LYS A 261 23.05 -8.78 3.17
N TRP A 262 22.12 -7.87 3.41
CA TRP A 262 21.62 -6.94 2.40
C TRP A 262 22.16 -5.51 2.58
N LYS A 263 22.96 -5.31 3.64
CA LYS A 263 23.48 -4.03 4.16
C LYS A 263 24.34 -3.20 3.18
N ASN A 264 24.70 -3.74 2.01
CA ASN A 264 25.49 -3.03 0.98
C ASN A 264 24.68 -2.69 -0.29
N GLY A 265 23.36 -2.85 -0.24
CA GLY A 265 22.47 -2.33 -1.26
C GLY A 265 22.51 -3.08 -2.59
N TYR A 266 21.51 -2.76 -3.39
CA TYR A 266 21.33 -3.24 -4.75
C TYR A 266 22.26 -2.51 -5.72
N ASP A 267 22.46 -3.07 -6.91
CA ASP A 267 23.27 -2.42 -7.95
C ASP A 267 22.42 -1.33 -8.62
N ASP A 268 22.68 -0.07 -8.27
CA ASP A 268 21.94 1.10 -8.75
C ASP A 268 21.79 1.13 -10.27
N LYS A 269 22.82 0.72 -11.00
CA LYS A 269 22.79 0.68 -12.46
C LYS A 269 21.88 -0.44 -12.94
N LYS A 270 22.02 -1.66 -12.41
CA LYS A 270 21.14 -2.79 -12.79
C LYS A 270 19.68 -2.52 -12.45
N VAL A 271 19.40 -1.94 -11.28
CA VAL A 271 18.04 -1.58 -10.86
C VAL A 271 17.48 -0.48 -11.77
N THR A 272 18.28 0.56 -12.06
CA THR A 272 17.88 1.65 -12.95
C THR A 272 17.55 1.16 -14.35
N ASP A 273 18.43 0.34 -14.93
CA ASP A 273 18.24 -0.19 -16.29
C ASP A 273 17.02 -1.13 -16.35
N LEU A 274 16.88 -2.02 -15.37
CA LEU A 274 15.73 -2.92 -15.28
C LEU A 274 14.42 -2.16 -15.10
N PHE A 275 14.37 -1.15 -14.23
CA PHE A 275 13.13 -0.42 -13.96
C PHE A 275 12.74 0.49 -15.13
N LYS A 276 13.72 1.04 -15.87
CA LYS A 276 13.45 1.72 -17.14
C LYS A 276 12.83 0.76 -18.15
N GLU A 277 13.39 -0.44 -18.28
CA GLU A 277 12.86 -1.47 -19.17
C GLU A 277 11.42 -1.88 -18.80
N LEU A 278 11.15 -2.07 -17.51
CA LEU A 278 9.83 -2.46 -17.00
C LEU A 278 8.82 -1.29 -16.95
N GLY A 279 9.25 -0.05 -17.21
CA GLY A 279 8.41 1.15 -17.15
C GLY A 279 8.15 1.67 -15.73
N PHE A 280 8.97 1.31 -14.75
CA PHE A 280 8.82 1.62 -13.32
C PHE A 280 9.47 2.95 -12.91
N MET A 281 9.31 3.98 -13.73
CA MET A 281 9.94 5.30 -13.50
C MET A 281 9.51 5.93 -12.17
N SER A 282 8.26 5.72 -11.74
CA SER A 282 7.76 6.18 -10.44
C SER A 282 8.34 5.44 -9.24
N LEU A 283 8.82 4.20 -9.42
CA LEU A 283 9.44 3.40 -8.36
C LEU A 283 10.94 3.69 -8.28
N LEU A 284 11.59 4.09 -9.38
CA LEU A 284 12.98 4.57 -9.33
C LEU A 284 13.16 5.73 -8.35
N ALA A 285 12.23 6.68 -8.36
CA ALA A 285 12.23 7.80 -7.42
C ALA A 285 12.02 7.40 -5.95
N LYS A 286 11.63 6.14 -5.69
CA LYS A 286 11.25 5.60 -4.38
C LYS A 286 12.22 4.54 -3.87
N LEU A 287 13.39 4.45 -4.49
CA LEU A 287 14.45 3.53 -4.14
C LEU A 287 14.91 3.77 -2.69
N PRO A 288 14.87 2.76 -1.80
CA PRO A 288 15.25 2.94 -0.41
C PRO A 288 16.74 3.27 -0.27
N SER A 289 17.06 4.39 0.38
CA SER A 289 18.43 4.82 0.72
C SER A 289 18.90 4.17 2.03
N PHE A 290 20.08 3.56 2.03
CA PHE A 290 20.78 3.09 3.23
C PHE A 290 21.82 4.12 3.66
N THR A 291 21.43 5.03 4.53
CA THR A 291 22.36 5.87 5.27
C THR A 291 21.89 5.91 6.71
N ASP A 292 22.30 4.91 7.48
CA ASP A 292 22.47 4.93 8.95
C ASP A 292 23.22 3.65 9.39
N LEU A 293 24.42 3.80 9.98
CA LEU A 293 25.32 2.82 10.67
C LEU A 293 26.63 2.40 9.95
N PRO A 294 27.72 2.12 10.74
CA PRO A 294 29.07 2.68 10.54
C PRO A 294 29.91 1.98 9.47
N ALA A 295 30.84 2.77 8.91
CA ALA A 295 31.77 2.40 7.86
C ALA A 295 32.52 1.09 8.15
N GLY A 296 32.29 0.09 7.30
CA GLY A 296 33.12 -1.10 7.15
C GLY A 296 33.68 -1.12 5.74
N GLU A 297 35.00 -1.06 5.66
CA GLU A 297 35.84 -0.92 4.47
C GLU A 297 35.43 -1.83 3.30
N VAL A 298 34.96 -1.23 2.20
CA VAL A 298 35.23 -1.73 0.84
C VAL A 298 35.40 -0.51 -0.06
N GLY A 299 36.58 -0.39 -0.68
CA GLY A 299 36.96 0.72 -1.54
C GLY A 299 36.04 0.85 -2.75
N VAL A 300 35.17 1.86 -2.69
CA VAL A 300 34.62 2.55 -3.85
C VAL A 300 35.01 4.00 -3.65
N SER A 301 35.59 4.64 -4.66
CA SER A 301 36.02 6.03 -4.62
C SER A 301 34.87 6.92 -4.13
N GLU A 302 34.98 7.41 -2.91
CA GLU A 302 34.13 8.44 -2.35
C GLU A 302 34.32 9.72 -3.17
N ASP A 303 33.42 10.00 -4.10
CA ASP A 303 33.05 11.40 -4.31
C ASP A 303 32.26 11.80 -3.07
N LYS A 304 32.97 12.40 -2.10
CA LYS A 304 32.35 13.00 -0.91
C LYS A 304 31.14 13.83 -1.35
N PRO A 305 29.96 13.67 -0.74
CA PRO A 305 28.90 14.66 -0.92
C PRO A 305 29.49 16.00 -0.51
N ALA A 306 29.44 16.99 -1.40
CA ALA A 306 29.83 18.34 -1.06
C ALA A 306 29.04 18.74 0.20
N GLU A 307 29.74 19.14 1.26
CA GLU A 307 29.10 19.82 2.39
C GLU A 307 28.41 21.06 1.80
N ILE A 308 27.08 20.99 1.67
CA ILE A 308 26.28 22.16 1.33
C ILE A 308 26.20 22.97 2.61
N ASP A 309 27.10 23.95 2.73
CA ASP A 309 27.10 24.90 3.83
C ASP A 309 25.77 25.66 3.82
N VAL A 310 24.97 25.50 4.86
CA VAL A 310 23.75 26.29 5.05
C VAL A 310 24.18 27.64 5.63
N GLU A 311 24.56 28.57 4.75
CA GLU A 311 24.85 29.94 5.16
C GLU A 311 23.58 30.60 5.73
N LYS A 312 23.70 31.23 6.90
CA LYS A 312 22.65 32.11 7.46
C LYS A 312 22.76 33.55 6.96
N ASP A 313 23.77 33.82 6.13
CA ASP A 313 24.06 35.15 5.62
C ASP A 313 23.30 35.39 4.32
N LEU A 314 22.39 36.36 4.37
CA LEU A 314 21.51 36.72 3.25
C LEU A 314 22.19 37.63 2.25
N ASP A 315 23.33 38.24 2.61
CA ASP A 315 24.07 39.16 1.76
C ASP A 315 24.48 38.50 0.43
N PHE A 316 24.58 37.17 0.41
CA PHE A 316 24.82 36.40 -0.81
C PHE A 316 23.59 36.42 -1.74
N LEU A 317 22.41 36.01 -1.23
CA LEU A 317 21.17 35.99 -2.01
C LEU A 317 20.71 37.40 -2.44
N GLU A 318 21.04 38.43 -1.66
CA GLU A 318 20.78 39.82 -2.03
C GLU A 318 21.57 40.28 -3.26
N LYS A 319 22.73 39.68 -3.53
CA LYS A 319 23.56 39.97 -4.72
C LYS A 319 23.16 39.14 -5.94
N GLU A 320 22.45 38.04 -5.75
CA GLU A 320 22.01 37.15 -6.82
C GLU A 320 20.86 37.72 -7.65
N ASN A 321 20.88 37.54 -8.98
CA ASN A 321 19.78 37.96 -9.86
C ASN A 321 18.65 36.93 -9.96
N LYS A 322 18.97 35.65 -9.73
CA LYS A 322 18.04 34.51 -9.79
C LYS A 322 18.01 33.81 -8.44
N ILE A 323 16.82 33.50 -7.94
CA ILE A 323 16.65 32.73 -6.71
C ILE A 323 15.65 31.61 -6.93
N PHE A 324 15.99 30.41 -6.45
CA PHE A 324 15.22 29.19 -6.65
C PHE A 324 14.64 28.72 -5.32
N TRP A 325 13.32 28.62 -5.21
CA TRP A 325 12.62 28.41 -3.95
C TRP A 325 11.96 27.04 -3.90
N HIS A 326 11.93 26.46 -2.71
CA HIS A 326 11.15 25.26 -2.44
C HIS A 326 10.69 25.23 -0.99
N GLU A 327 9.46 24.77 -0.77
CA GLU A 327 8.94 24.51 0.57
C GLU A 327 8.92 23.01 0.83
N SER A 328 9.44 22.61 2.00
CA SER A 328 9.36 21.24 2.50
C SER A 328 9.25 21.22 4.02
N GLU A 329 8.29 20.46 4.53
CA GLU A 329 8.04 20.24 5.96
C GLU A 329 7.89 21.54 6.79
N GLY A 330 7.25 22.57 6.22
CA GLY A 330 7.03 23.86 6.87
C GLY A 330 8.27 24.76 6.88
N LYS A 331 9.35 24.37 6.21
CA LYS A 331 10.55 25.20 6.00
C LYS A 331 10.65 25.65 4.56
N ILE A 332 11.25 26.82 4.39
CA ILE A 332 11.52 27.41 3.07
C ILE A 332 13.01 27.26 2.80
N TYR A 333 13.33 26.76 1.62
CA TYR A 333 14.70 26.67 1.13
C TYR A 333 14.86 27.57 -0.09
N ALA A 334 16.03 28.18 -0.22
CA ALA A 334 16.43 28.93 -1.39
C ALA A 334 17.76 28.38 -1.93
N ALA A 335 17.89 28.26 -3.24
CA ALA A 335 19.16 28.07 -3.92
C ALA A 335 19.56 29.34 -4.68
N ALA A 336 20.85 29.66 -4.63
CA ALA A 336 21.48 30.62 -5.53
C ALA A 336 21.78 29.96 -6.89
N ASN A 337 22.18 30.75 -7.89
CA ASN A 337 22.40 30.24 -9.24
C ASN A 337 23.60 29.28 -9.34
N ASP A 338 24.58 29.38 -8.43
CA ASP A 338 25.72 28.47 -8.31
C ASP A 338 25.40 27.17 -7.54
N GLY A 339 24.17 27.04 -7.01
CA GLY A 339 23.71 25.87 -6.27
C GLY A 339 23.90 25.93 -4.76
N LYS A 340 24.44 27.03 -4.19
CA LYS A 340 24.44 27.21 -2.73
C LYS A 340 23.03 27.27 -2.16
N VAL A 341 22.80 26.63 -1.02
CA VAL A 341 21.46 26.46 -0.42
C VAL A 341 21.35 27.13 0.94
N PHE A 342 20.22 27.79 1.14
CA PHE A 342 19.87 28.53 2.34
C PHE A 342 18.54 27.98 2.87
N SER A 343 18.40 27.85 4.18
CA SER A 343 17.17 27.35 4.82
C SER A 343 16.61 28.36 5.80
N PHE A 344 15.29 28.49 5.84
CA PHE A 344 14.58 29.46 6.66
C PHE A 344 13.35 28.85 7.32
N ASP A 345 13.04 29.33 8.51
CA ASP A 345 11.80 29.00 9.21
C ASP A 345 10.60 29.80 8.67
N ALA A 346 9.41 29.21 8.76
CA ALA A 346 8.17 29.87 8.36
C ALA A 346 7.96 31.18 9.15
N GLY A 347 7.79 32.29 8.43
CA GLY A 347 7.52 33.61 9.02
C GLY A 347 8.74 34.51 9.23
N ASP A 348 9.95 34.11 8.84
CA ASP A 348 11.09 35.02 8.82
C ASP A 348 10.80 36.24 7.92
N LYS A 349 10.84 37.44 8.51
CA LYS A 349 10.58 38.71 7.83
C LYS A 349 11.53 38.95 6.66
N LYS A 350 12.74 38.40 6.73
CA LYS A 350 13.76 38.58 5.70
C LYS A 350 13.40 37.84 4.40
N ILE A 351 12.72 36.69 4.48
CA ILE A 351 12.22 35.98 3.30
C ILE A 351 11.22 36.85 2.54
N LYS A 352 10.32 37.54 3.25
CA LYS A 352 9.28 38.38 2.63
C LYS A 352 9.90 39.48 1.77
N SER A 353 10.92 40.16 2.28
CA SER A 353 11.64 41.19 1.53
C SER A 353 12.32 40.63 0.27
N LEU A 354 12.89 39.43 0.34
CA LEU A 354 13.51 38.78 -0.83
C LEU A 354 12.45 38.39 -1.86
N LEU A 355 11.36 37.74 -1.44
CA LEU A 355 10.24 37.34 -2.30
C LEU A 355 9.53 38.53 -2.97
N GLU A 356 9.58 39.72 -2.36
CA GLU A 356 9.01 40.95 -2.94
C GLU A 356 9.97 41.70 -3.86
N SER A 357 11.22 41.25 -3.96
CA SER A 357 12.24 41.89 -4.78
C SER A 357 11.95 41.76 -6.29
N LYS A 358 12.59 42.61 -7.10
CA LYS A 358 12.48 42.56 -8.57
C LYS A 358 13.36 41.48 -9.22
N LYS A 359 13.85 40.52 -8.45
CA LYS A 359 14.72 39.43 -8.93
C LYS A 359 13.91 38.43 -9.75
N GLU A 360 14.60 37.54 -10.48
CA GLU A 360 13.93 36.42 -11.11
C GLU A 360 13.72 35.29 -10.10
N HIS A 361 12.46 35.03 -9.73
CA HIS A 361 12.14 33.94 -8.81
C HIS A 361 11.65 32.70 -9.55
N TYR A 362 12.31 31.58 -9.29
CA TYR A 362 11.93 30.26 -9.77
C TYR A 362 11.42 29.47 -8.57
N PHE A 363 10.31 28.75 -8.70
CA PHE A 363 9.72 28.01 -7.58
C PHE A 363 9.53 26.55 -7.95
N PHE A 364 9.85 25.64 -7.04
CA PHE A 364 9.30 24.30 -7.08
C PHE A 364 8.01 24.28 -6.24
N ASP A 365 6.89 24.66 -6.88
CA ASP A 365 5.57 24.98 -6.29
C ASP A 365 5.49 26.37 -5.60
N ALA A 366 5.16 27.37 -6.41
CA ALA A 366 5.05 28.77 -5.98
C ALA A 366 3.92 28.99 -4.97
N LYS A 367 2.78 28.30 -5.14
CA LYS A 367 1.62 28.48 -4.25
C LYS A 367 1.91 27.93 -2.87
N LYS A 368 2.51 26.74 -2.79
CA LYS A 368 2.90 26.12 -1.52
C LYS A 368 3.88 27.01 -0.75
N THR A 369 4.89 27.52 -1.46
CA THR A 369 5.85 28.48 -0.89
C THR A 369 5.14 29.75 -0.40
N ALA A 370 4.21 30.30 -1.18
CA ALA A 370 3.47 31.52 -0.80
C ALA A 370 2.51 31.31 0.38
N HIS A 371 1.90 30.14 0.56
CA HIS A 371 1.08 29.84 1.74
C HIS A 371 1.92 29.83 3.02
N ILE A 372 3.08 29.18 2.99
CA ILE A 372 3.98 29.11 4.15
C ILE A 372 4.67 30.44 4.44
N ALA A 373 5.17 31.13 3.40
CA ALA A 373 5.82 32.43 3.56
C ALA A 373 4.83 33.55 3.94
N SER A 374 3.57 33.40 3.55
CA SER A 374 2.50 34.40 3.72
C SER A 374 2.94 35.83 3.35
N PRO A 375 3.40 36.06 2.10
CA PRO A 375 3.68 37.41 1.61
C PRO A 375 2.36 38.16 1.38
N PRO A 376 2.38 39.51 1.35
CA PRO A 376 1.19 40.32 1.10
C PRO A 376 0.59 40.08 -0.29
N LYS A 377 1.44 39.79 -1.28
CA LYS A 377 1.05 39.39 -2.64
C LYS A 377 1.90 38.20 -3.07
N ILE A 378 1.41 37.43 -4.03
CA ILE A 378 2.21 36.36 -4.59
C ILE A 378 3.47 36.95 -5.25
N PRO A 379 4.65 36.36 -5.02
CA PRO A 379 5.91 36.84 -5.61
C PRO A 379 5.86 36.85 -7.14
N PRO A 380 6.66 37.68 -7.82
CA PRO A 380 6.81 37.59 -9.27
C PRO A 380 7.43 36.23 -9.64
N ILE A 381 6.72 35.43 -10.43
CA ILE A 381 7.16 34.08 -10.82
C ILE A 381 7.76 34.12 -12.23
N LYS A 382 9.04 33.74 -12.34
CA LYS A 382 9.70 33.53 -13.63
C LYS A 382 9.35 32.16 -14.21
N LEU A 383 9.45 31.11 -13.38
CA LEU A 383 9.07 29.74 -13.73
C LEU A 383 8.64 28.97 -12.49
N ASP A 384 7.54 28.23 -12.60
CA ASP A 384 7.17 27.19 -11.64
C ASP A 384 7.64 25.83 -12.18
N LEU A 385 8.63 25.24 -11.53
CA LEU A 385 9.32 24.03 -11.97
C LEU A 385 8.43 22.79 -11.87
N LYS A 386 7.47 22.75 -10.94
CA LYS A 386 6.49 21.65 -10.82
C LYS A 386 5.55 21.68 -12.02
N ILE A 387 5.00 22.85 -12.33
CA ILE A 387 4.10 23.03 -13.48
C ILE A 387 4.86 22.86 -14.79
N ALA A 388 6.07 23.39 -14.92
CA ALA A 388 6.91 23.22 -16.11
C ALA A 388 7.27 21.74 -16.37
N ALA A 389 7.60 20.98 -15.32
CA ALA A 389 7.86 19.54 -15.42
C ALA A 389 6.61 18.78 -15.87
N TRP A 390 5.43 19.13 -15.35
CA TRP A 390 4.16 18.54 -15.79
C TRP A 390 3.82 18.92 -17.23
N LEU A 391 3.92 20.20 -17.60
CA LEU A 391 3.58 20.71 -18.92
C LEU A 391 4.40 20.02 -20.02
N THR A 392 5.67 19.73 -19.73
CA THR A 392 6.55 19.03 -20.66
C THR A 392 6.32 17.51 -20.70
N ARG A 393 5.78 16.91 -19.63
CA ARG A 393 5.54 15.45 -19.48
C ARG A 393 4.28 15.12 -18.63
N PRO A 394 3.06 15.38 -19.12
CA PRO A 394 1.83 15.32 -18.30
C PRO A 394 1.38 13.91 -17.89
N ALA A 395 1.92 12.85 -18.52
CA ALA A 395 1.63 11.46 -18.17
C ALA A 395 2.43 10.93 -16.96
N ALA A 396 3.42 11.68 -16.48
CA ALA A 396 4.18 11.31 -15.28
C ALA A 396 3.32 11.57 -14.03
N GLN A 397 2.80 10.51 -13.39
CA GLN A 397 1.89 10.59 -12.24
C GLN A 397 2.49 11.23 -10.96
N SER A 398 3.77 11.61 -10.95
CA SER A 398 4.43 12.22 -9.80
C SER A 398 5.22 13.46 -10.23
N THR A 399 4.85 14.61 -9.68
CA THR A 399 5.43 15.94 -9.97
C THR A 399 6.18 16.53 -8.77
N GLY A 400 6.60 15.69 -7.83
CA GLY A 400 7.42 16.12 -6.68
C GLY A 400 8.85 16.50 -7.08
N ILE A 401 9.57 17.20 -6.19
CA ILE A 401 10.93 17.70 -6.47
C ILE A 401 11.89 16.59 -6.86
N TYR A 402 11.89 15.48 -6.11
CA TYR A 402 12.73 14.32 -6.39
C TYR A 402 12.40 13.69 -7.74
N SER A 403 11.11 13.42 -8.03
CA SER A 403 10.71 12.79 -9.29
C SER A 403 10.97 13.69 -10.49
N ALA A 404 10.82 15.01 -10.36
CA ALA A 404 11.21 15.97 -11.38
C ALA A 404 12.74 15.94 -11.62
N ILE A 405 13.56 16.04 -10.57
CA ILE A 405 15.02 16.00 -10.73
C ILE A 405 15.46 14.68 -11.38
N HIS A 406 14.94 13.53 -10.96
CA HIS A 406 15.26 12.26 -11.59
C HIS A 406 14.86 12.18 -13.07
N SER A 407 13.69 12.73 -13.40
CA SER A 407 13.15 12.71 -14.76
C SER A 407 13.95 13.58 -15.73
N PHE A 408 14.42 14.74 -15.27
CA PHE A 408 15.04 15.77 -16.13
C PHE A 408 16.57 15.88 -15.95
N LEU A 409 17.13 15.42 -14.83
CA LEU A 409 18.56 15.41 -14.52
C LEU A 409 19.05 13.99 -14.15
N PRO A 410 18.92 12.99 -15.04
CA PRO A 410 19.20 11.58 -14.72
C PRO A 410 20.66 11.25 -14.40
N LYS A 411 21.59 12.20 -14.62
CA LYS A 411 23.01 12.06 -14.28
C LYS A 411 23.33 12.54 -12.86
N GLU A 412 22.44 13.29 -12.24
CA GLU A 412 22.61 13.79 -10.88
C GLU A 412 22.15 12.71 -9.91
N SER A 413 23.05 12.26 -9.02
CA SER A 413 22.68 11.34 -7.94
C SER A 413 21.90 12.13 -6.89
N LEU A 414 20.63 11.79 -6.66
CA LEU A 414 19.80 12.39 -5.62
C LEU A 414 18.98 11.29 -4.95
N ARG A 415 18.85 11.30 -3.62
CA ARG A 415 18.05 10.32 -2.87
C ARG A 415 16.86 11.02 -2.20
N GLU A 416 15.76 10.29 -1.98
CA GLU A 416 14.65 10.79 -1.16
C GLU A 416 15.18 11.17 0.24
N GLY A 417 14.79 12.35 0.73
CA GLY A 417 15.26 12.92 2.00
C GLY A 417 16.47 13.86 1.87
N GLU A 418 17.21 13.83 0.76
CA GLU A 418 18.32 14.78 0.50
C GLU A 418 17.80 16.15 0.03
N ILE A 419 17.00 16.82 0.87
CA ILE A 419 16.31 18.05 0.47
C ILE A 419 17.26 19.18 0.08
N LEU A 420 18.38 19.35 0.79
CA LEU A 420 19.37 20.38 0.47
C LEU A 420 19.98 20.14 -0.92
N LYS A 421 20.32 18.89 -1.24
CA LYS A 421 20.83 18.53 -2.56
C LYS A 421 19.77 18.72 -3.64
N ALA A 422 18.52 18.35 -3.37
CA ALA A 422 17.42 18.58 -4.30
C ALA A 422 17.27 20.08 -4.62
N VAL A 423 17.35 20.93 -3.60
CA VAL A 423 17.26 22.38 -3.75
C VAL A 423 18.47 22.94 -4.51
N SER A 424 19.69 22.46 -4.26
CA SER A 424 20.90 22.88 -5.00
C SER A 424 20.82 22.60 -6.50
N LEU A 425 19.98 21.64 -6.92
CA LEU A 425 19.82 21.22 -8.31
C LEU A 425 18.71 21.99 -9.04
N LEU A 426 17.92 22.82 -8.35
CA LEU A 426 16.87 23.62 -8.99
C LEU A 426 17.36 24.56 -10.10
N PRO A 427 18.54 25.21 -10.00
CA PRO A 427 19.08 26.00 -11.12
C PRO A 427 19.30 25.16 -12.39
N LYS A 428 19.89 23.96 -12.24
CA LYS A 428 20.10 23.02 -13.35
C LYS A 428 18.77 22.54 -13.92
N LEU A 429 17.81 22.21 -13.04
CA LEU A 429 16.49 21.75 -13.44
C LEU A 429 15.74 22.83 -14.23
N ALA A 430 15.77 24.08 -13.75
CA ALA A 430 15.18 25.22 -14.43
C ALA A 430 15.72 25.39 -15.84
N ALA A 431 17.05 25.34 -16.02
CA ALA A 431 17.67 25.46 -17.33
C ALA A 431 17.21 24.36 -18.31
N VAL A 432 17.08 23.12 -17.84
CA VAL A 432 16.57 22.00 -18.66
C VAL A 432 15.11 22.18 -19.02
N LEU A 433 14.27 22.57 -18.06
CA LEU A 433 12.83 22.77 -18.27
C LEU A 433 12.54 23.94 -19.22
N GLU A 434 13.23 25.07 -19.06
CA GLU A 434 13.11 26.21 -19.99
C GLU A 434 13.46 25.81 -21.43
N LYS A 435 14.53 25.00 -21.58
CA LYS A 435 14.92 24.46 -22.87
C LYS A 435 13.84 23.55 -23.45
N GLU A 436 13.32 22.60 -22.67
CA GLU A 436 12.27 21.69 -23.12
C GLU A 436 10.97 22.43 -23.51
N ILE A 437 10.57 23.46 -22.75
CA ILE A 437 9.40 24.29 -23.07
C ILE A 437 9.58 24.98 -24.42
N ARG A 438 10.77 25.55 -24.69
CA ARG A 438 11.07 26.20 -25.96
C ARG A 438 11.09 25.21 -27.12
N GLU A 439 11.78 24.08 -26.97
CA GLU A 439 11.90 23.04 -28.00
C GLU A 439 10.54 22.43 -28.37
N LYS A 440 9.67 22.23 -27.37
CA LYS A 440 8.30 21.72 -27.56
C LYS A 440 7.29 22.82 -27.95
N LYS A 441 7.72 24.07 -28.12
CA LYS A 441 6.89 25.24 -28.47
C LYS A 441 5.75 25.49 -27.47
N LEU A 442 6.00 25.27 -26.18
CA LEU A 442 5.01 25.39 -25.10
C LEU A 442 5.03 26.76 -24.41
N MET A 443 5.86 27.70 -24.87
CA MET A 443 5.98 29.05 -24.28
C MET A 443 4.65 29.78 -24.17
N ARG A 444 3.81 29.69 -25.20
CA ARG A 444 2.48 30.31 -25.19
C ARG A 444 1.58 29.75 -24.08
N VAL A 445 1.58 28.43 -23.89
CA VAL A 445 0.78 27.79 -22.83
C VAL A 445 1.30 28.19 -21.45
N TRP A 446 2.62 28.25 -21.29
CA TRP A 446 3.23 28.73 -20.06
C TRP A 446 2.85 30.18 -19.74
N GLU A 447 3.06 31.12 -20.68
CA GLU A 447 2.92 32.56 -20.44
C GLU A 447 1.47 33.06 -20.45
N GLU A 448 0.60 32.50 -21.30
CA GLU A 448 -0.78 32.98 -21.47
C GLU A 448 -1.79 32.19 -20.62
N ILE A 449 -1.44 30.99 -20.13
CA ILE A 449 -2.37 30.11 -19.40
C ILE A 449 -1.86 29.79 -18.01
N GLU A 450 -0.75 29.06 -17.88
CA GLU A 450 -0.34 28.50 -16.58
C GLU A 450 0.15 29.57 -15.62
N LEU A 451 1.06 30.44 -16.05
CA LEU A 451 1.63 31.50 -15.24
C LEU A 451 0.57 32.49 -14.69
N PRO A 452 -0.37 33.04 -15.50
CA PRO A 452 -1.40 33.95 -14.98
C PRO A 452 -2.44 33.24 -14.11
N LEU A 453 -2.56 31.90 -14.18
CA LEU A 453 -3.51 31.15 -13.37
C LEU A 453 -3.02 30.94 -11.93
N ILE A 454 -1.71 30.81 -11.71
CA ILE A 454 -1.10 30.64 -10.37
C ILE A 454 -1.58 31.71 -9.36
N PRO A 455 -1.48 33.04 -9.64
CA PRO A 455 -1.96 34.08 -8.70
C PRO A 455 -3.47 34.01 -8.43
N VAL A 456 -4.26 33.64 -9.45
CA VAL A 456 -5.72 33.53 -9.32
C VAL A 456 -6.08 32.40 -8.35
N ILE A 457 -5.50 31.22 -8.57
CA ILE A 457 -5.75 30.05 -7.73
C ILE A 457 -5.25 30.30 -6.31
N TYR A 458 -4.05 30.86 -6.13
CA TYR A 458 -3.54 31.21 -4.80
C TYR A 458 -4.51 32.12 -4.04
N ASN A 459 -5.07 33.14 -4.69
CA ASN A 459 -6.05 34.03 -4.07
C ASN A 459 -7.36 33.32 -3.73
N MET A 460 -7.81 32.38 -4.57
CA MET A 460 -8.99 31.54 -4.27
C MET A 460 -8.75 30.66 -3.03
N GLU A 461 -7.60 29.99 -2.95
CA GLU A 461 -7.21 29.15 -1.81
C GLU A 461 -7.11 29.99 -0.53
N LYS A 462 -6.44 31.14 -0.59
CA LYS A 462 -6.28 32.06 0.55
C LYS A 462 -7.60 32.66 1.02
N THR A 463 -8.51 32.99 0.10
CA THR A 463 -9.81 33.58 0.43
C THR A 463 -10.77 32.55 1.02
N GLY A 464 -10.72 31.32 0.53
CA GLY A 464 -11.64 30.25 0.95
C GLY A 464 -13.11 30.54 0.63
N ILE A 465 -13.98 29.62 1.03
CA ILE A 465 -15.43 29.69 0.83
C ILE A 465 -16.10 29.80 2.19
N LEU A 466 -16.87 30.86 2.41
CA LEU A 466 -17.68 31.03 3.61
C LEU A 466 -18.79 29.99 3.65
N ILE A 467 -18.93 29.29 4.77
CA ILE A 467 -20.00 28.30 4.95
C ILE A 467 -20.86 28.65 6.16
N ASP A 468 -22.17 28.40 6.03
CA ASP A 468 -23.09 28.51 7.15
C ASP A 468 -23.07 27.21 7.97
N SER A 469 -22.15 27.14 8.93
CA SER A 469 -21.99 25.97 9.80
C SER A 469 -23.23 25.67 10.64
N VAL A 470 -24.07 26.68 10.95
CA VAL A 470 -25.31 26.48 11.71
C VAL A 470 -26.35 25.79 10.84
N PHE A 471 -26.51 26.27 9.60
CA PHE A 471 -27.38 25.63 8.62
C PHE A 471 -26.94 24.20 8.30
N LEU A 472 -25.63 23.97 8.09
CA LEU A 472 -25.12 22.62 7.81
C LEU A 472 -25.36 21.65 8.97
N LYS A 473 -25.18 22.07 10.23
CA LYS A 473 -25.50 21.25 11.40
C LYS A 473 -27.00 20.92 11.49
N LYS A 474 -27.86 21.90 11.18
CA LYS A 474 -29.31 21.68 11.10
C LYS A 474 -29.65 20.67 9.99
N LEU A 475 -29.08 20.84 8.80
CA LEU A 475 -29.29 19.95 7.67
C LEU A 475 -28.74 18.54 7.94
N SER A 476 -27.63 18.43 8.66
CA SER A 476 -27.09 17.14 9.14
C SER A 476 -28.10 16.42 10.03
N ALA A 477 -28.68 17.11 11.02
CA ALA A 477 -29.70 16.53 11.91
C ALA A 477 -30.99 16.14 11.16
N GLU A 478 -31.42 16.92 10.16
CA GLU A 478 -32.55 16.56 9.30
C GLU A 478 -32.25 15.35 8.41
N THR A 479 -31.01 15.26 7.89
CA THR A 479 -30.55 14.14 7.07
C THR A 479 -30.45 12.86 7.89
N GLU A 480 -29.99 12.94 9.13
CA GLU A 480 -29.96 11.79 10.07
C GLU A 480 -31.37 11.20 10.28
N LYS A 481 -32.38 12.07 10.51
CA LYS A 481 -33.77 11.62 10.64
C LYS A 481 -34.25 10.91 9.38
N LYS A 482 -33.91 11.41 8.19
CA LYS A 482 -34.25 10.76 6.91
C LYS A 482 -33.53 9.41 6.75
N LEU A 483 -32.26 9.32 7.16
CA LEU A 483 -31.48 8.08 7.10
C LEU A 483 -32.09 7.00 8.00
N ILE A 484 -32.48 7.33 9.24
CA ILE A 484 -33.14 6.39 10.16
C ILE A 484 -34.47 5.86 9.57
N LEU A 485 -35.25 6.74 8.92
CA LEU A 485 -36.51 6.33 8.27
C LEU A 485 -36.27 5.43 7.06
N LEU A 486 -35.29 5.76 6.22
CA LEU A 486 -34.89 4.94 5.08
C LEU A 486 -34.35 3.58 5.52
N GLU A 487 -33.55 3.55 6.58
CA GLU A 487 -33.01 2.31 7.15
C GLU A 487 -34.13 1.37 7.61
N LYS A 488 -35.10 1.89 8.38
CA LYS A 488 -36.28 1.11 8.79
C LYS A 488 -37.08 0.60 7.59
N LYS A 489 -37.30 1.44 6.58
CA LYS A 489 -38.00 1.06 5.35
C LYS A 489 -37.25 -0.04 4.58
N ILE A 490 -35.92 0.03 4.54
CA ILE A 490 -35.09 -1.00 3.92
C ILE A 490 -35.19 -2.32 4.70
N TRP A 491 -35.14 -2.27 6.04
CA TRP A 491 -35.33 -3.47 6.87
C TRP A 491 -36.71 -4.09 6.70
N GLU A 492 -37.77 -3.30 6.63
CA GLU A 492 -39.14 -3.78 6.36
C GLU A 492 -39.25 -4.47 5.01
N ILE A 493 -38.65 -3.89 3.96
CA ILE A 493 -38.66 -4.47 2.61
C ILE A 493 -37.82 -5.76 2.54
N CYS A 494 -36.71 -5.81 3.27
CA CYS A 494 -35.81 -6.98 3.29
C CYS A 494 -36.27 -8.09 4.24
N GLY A 495 -37.09 -7.78 5.24
CA GLY A 495 -37.52 -8.72 6.29
C GLY A 495 -36.45 -9.02 7.35
N ALA A 496 -35.36 -8.26 7.41
CA ALA A 496 -34.27 -8.45 8.36
C ALA A 496 -33.58 -7.13 8.72
N GLU A 497 -33.13 -7.02 9.97
CA GLU A 497 -32.28 -5.92 10.43
C GLU A 497 -30.80 -6.24 10.19
N PHE A 498 -30.09 -5.32 9.55
CA PHE A 498 -28.66 -5.46 9.24
C PHE A 498 -28.01 -4.09 9.00
N ASN A 499 -26.68 -4.06 9.05
CA ASN A 499 -25.93 -2.83 8.77
C ASN A 499 -25.88 -2.56 7.25
N ILE A 500 -26.65 -1.58 6.79
CA ILE A 500 -26.75 -1.18 5.38
C ILE A 500 -25.42 -0.64 4.83
N ASN A 501 -24.59 -0.06 5.69
CA ASN A 501 -23.25 0.44 5.32
C ASN A 501 -22.22 -0.69 5.15
N SER A 502 -22.52 -1.92 5.60
CA SER A 502 -21.65 -3.08 5.43
C SER A 502 -21.89 -3.73 4.05
N PRO A 503 -20.94 -3.64 3.10
CA PRO A 503 -21.13 -4.22 1.77
C PRO A 503 -21.32 -5.75 1.80
N LYS A 504 -20.77 -6.42 2.82
CA LYS A 504 -20.89 -7.87 3.03
C LYS A 504 -22.32 -8.25 3.44
N GLN A 505 -22.84 -7.64 4.49
CA GLN A 505 -24.20 -7.94 4.97
C GLN A 505 -25.24 -7.55 3.92
N LEU A 506 -25.07 -6.38 3.30
CA LEU A 506 -25.94 -5.95 2.20
C LEU A 506 -25.90 -6.92 1.00
N SER A 507 -24.72 -7.47 0.66
CA SER A 507 -24.60 -8.47 -0.39
C SER A 507 -25.33 -9.77 -0.04
N GLU A 508 -25.25 -10.21 1.21
CA GLU A 508 -25.90 -11.44 1.68
C GLU A 508 -27.42 -11.33 1.63
N VAL A 509 -27.97 -10.21 2.12
CA VAL A 509 -29.42 -9.95 2.09
C VAL A 509 -29.93 -9.79 0.65
N LEU A 510 -29.27 -8.96 -0.17
CA LEU A 510 -29.76 -8.69 -1.54
C LEU A 510 -29.67 -9.92 -2.45
N PHE A 511 -28.58 -10.69 -2.34
CA PHE A 511 -28.28 -11.72 -3.33
C PHE A 511 -28.41 -13.15 -2.82
N GLY A 512 -28.31 -13.35 -1.51
CA GLY A 512 -28.53 -14.64 -0.85
C GLY A 512 -30.00 -14.79 -0.49
N GLU A 513 -30.52 -13.92 0.37
CA GLU A 513 -31.88 -14.03 0.91
C GLU A 513 -32.95 -13.61 -0.11
N LEU A 514 -32.85 -12.40 -0.66
CA LEU A 514 -33.80 -11.88 -1.65
C LEU A 514 -33.57 -12.43 -3.06
N GLY A 515 -32.46 -13.17 -3.28
CA GLY A 515 -32.18 -13.83 -4.55
C GLY A 515 -32.02 -12.90 -5.76
N LEU A 516 -31.76 -11.61 -5.57
CA LEU A 516 -31.71 -10.65 -6.67
C LEU A 516 -30.57 -10.99 -7.65
N SER A 517 -30.84 -10.84 -8.94
CA SER A 517 -29.83 -11.04 -9.97
C SER A 517 -30.12 -10.21 -11.21
N ALA A 518 -29.07 -9.75 -11.88
CA ALA A 518 -29.10 -9.14 -13.20
C ALA A 518 -27.94 -9.71 -14.03
N LYS A 519 -28.08 -9.70 -15.36
CA LYS A 519 -27.02 -10.13 -16.27
C LYS A 519 -25.77 -9.24 -16.09
N GLY A 520 -24.60 -9.86 -15.97
CA GLY A 520 -23.31 -9.16 -15.94
C GLY A 520 -23.00 -8.42 -14.63
N LEU A 521 -23.55 -8.86 -13.49
CA LEU A 521 -23.13 -8.36 -12.17
C LEU A 521 -21.69 -8.76 -11.89
N LYS A 522 -20.84 -7.77 -11.63
CA LYS A 522 -19.43 -8.02 -11.26
C LYS A 522 -19.34 -8.59 -9.85
N LYS A 523 -18.37 -9.47 -9.63
CA LYS A 523 -18.02 -9.97 -8.29
C LYS A 523 -16.91 -9.11 -7.68
N THR A 524 -16.91 -8.97 -6.37
CA THR A 524 -15.78 -8.41 -5.62
C THR A 524 -14.61 -9.40 -5.64
N GLY A 525 -13.41 -8.95 -5.26
CA GLY A 525 -12.23 -9.84 -5.16
C GLY A 525 -12.40 -11.01 -4.18
N THR A 526 -13.42 -10.98 -3.32
CA THR A 526 -13.79 -12.06 -2.40
C THR A 526 -14.88 -13.00 -2.97
N GLY A 527 -15.22 -12.87 -4.25
CA GLY A 527 -16.22 -13.71 -4.94
C GLY A 527 -17.69 -13.35 -4.67
N ALA A 528 -17.97 -12.45 -3.72
CA ALA A 528 -19.32 -11.94 -3.45
C ALA A 528 -19.80 -11.04 -4.60
N LYS A 529 -21.12 -10.96 -4.84
CA LYS A 529 -21.66 -10.05 -5.85
C LYS A 529 -21.47 -8.60 -5.37
N SER A 530 -20.99 -7.73 -6.25
CA SER A 530 -20.65 -6.36 -5.91
C SER A 530 -21.91 -5.53 -5.63
N THR A 531 -21.91 -4.84 -4.49
CA THR A 531 -22.95 -3.87 -4.13
C THR A 531 -22.56 -2.44 -4.52
N ARG A 532 -21.59 -2.20 -5.41
CA ARG A 532 -21.25 -0.84 -5.88
C ARG A 532 -22.45 -0.16 -6.54
N GLU A 533 -22.49 1.18 -6.50
CA GLU A 533 -23.58 1.96 -7.11
C GLU A 533 -23.83 1.60 -8.57
N SER A 534 -22.77 1.48 -9.38
CA SER A 534 -22.85 1.05 -10.79
C SER A 534 -23.50 -0.33 -10.98
N GLU A 535 -23.39 -1.22 -9.99
CA GLU A 535 -23.99 -2.57 -10.02
C GLU A 535 -25.42 -2.55 -9.49
N LEU A 536 -25.70 -1.78 -8.43
CA LEU A 536 -27.06 -1.59 -7.91
C LEU A 536 -27.97 -0.92 -8.95
N LEU A 537 -27.45 -0.01 -9.76
CA LEU A 537 -28.22 0.61 -10.85
C LEU A 537 -28.74 -0.40 -11.88
N LYS A 538 -28.02 -1.51 -12.11
CA LYS A 538 -28.48 -2.60 -13.00
C LYS A 538 -29.67 -3.37 -12.44
N LEU A 539 -29.90 -3.28 -11.13
CA LEU A 539 -31.00 -3.93 -10.42
C LEU A 539 -32.22 -3.00 -10.26
N LYS A 540 -32.14 -1.76 -10.76
CA LYS A 540 -33.22 -0.80 -10.68
C LYS A 540 -34.45 -1.31 -11.45
N GLY A 541 -35.61 -1.31 -10.79
CA GLY A 541 -36.86 -1.84 -11.35
C GLY A 541 -37.10 -3.34 -11.10
N ILE A 542 -36.10 -4.08 -10.59
CA ILE A 542 -36.27 -5.50 -10.21
C ILE A 542 -36.89 -5.62 -8.81
N HIS A 543 -36.45 -4.77 -7.88
CA HIS A 543 -36.95 -4.79 -6.50
C HIS A 543 -37.00 -3.36 -5.92
N PRO A 544 -38.06 -3.01 -5.15
CA PRO A 544 -38.22 -1.67 -4.58
C PRO A 544 -37.07 -1.25 -3.65
N VAL A 545 -36.43 -2.22 -2.97
CA VAL A 545 -35.30 -1.95 -2.05
C VAL A 545 -34.14 -1.21 -2.71
N ILE A 546 -33.91 -1.41 -4.01
CA ILE A 546 -32.75 -0.86 -4.71
C ILE A 546 -32.81 0.67 -4.75
N GLN A 547 -34.01 1.24 -4.95
CA GLN A 547 -34.18 2.68 -4.98
C GLN A 547 -33.94 3.31 -3.61
N GLU A 548 -34.44 2.66 -2.55
CA GLU A 548 -34.24 3.11 -1.16
C GLU A 548 -32.76 3.04 -0.78
N LEU A 549 -32.04 1.98 -1.18
CA LEU A 549 -30.60 1.81 -0.93
C LEU A 549 -29.73 2.86 -1.63
N LEU A 550 -30.04 3.20 -2.88
CA LEU A 550 -29.34 4.26 -3.60
C LEU A 550 -29.54 5.61 -2.89
N SER A 551 -30.78 5.90 -2.49
CA SER A 551 -31.12 7.12 -1.76
C SER A 551 -30.43 7.19 -0.39
N PHE A 552 -30.38 6.06 0.33
CA PHE A 552 -29.67 5.95 1.61
C PHE A 552 -28.17 6.24 1.45
N ARG A 553 -27.52 5.67 0.43
CA ARG A 553 -26.08 5.88 0.19
C ARG A 553 -25.75 7.30 -0.22
N GLU A 554 -26.58 7.91 -1.05
CA GLU A 554 -26.42 9.31 -1.45
C GLU A 554 -26.49 10.22 -0.22
N LEU A 555 -27.52 10.06 0.63
CA LEU A 555 -27.66 10.85 1.86
C LEU A 555 -26.58 10.55 2.89
N SER A 556 -26.18 9.28 3.04
CA SER A 556 -25.11 8.88 3.96
C SER A 556 -23.77 9.48 3.55
N LYS A 557 -23.44 9.49 2.26
CA LYS A 557 -22.26 10.16 1.73
C LYS A 557 -22.35 11.67 1.87
N LEU A 558 -23.50 12.26 1.54
CA LEU A 558 -23.74 13.70 1.70
C LEU A 558 -23.48 14.13 3.15
N LYS A 559 -24.03 13.39 4.11
CA LYS A 559 -23.84 13.64 5.53
C LYS A 559 -22.40 13.49 5.96
N SER A 560 -21.82 12.30 5.75
CA SER A 560 -20.48 11.96 6.25
C SER A 560 -19.34 12.69 5.57
N THR A 561 -19.47 13.07 4.30
CA THR A 561 -18.39 13.74 3.54
C THR A 561 -18.49 15.26 3.61
N TYR A 562 -19.71 15.80 3.67
CA TYR A 562 -19.92 17.25 3.55
C TYR A 562 -20.55 17.86 4.81
N LEU A 563 -21.71 17.36 5.24
CA LEU A 563 -22.48 18.03 6.30
C LEU A 563 -21.81 17.93 7.68
N ASP A 564 -21.19 16.80 7.98
CA ASP A 564 -20.50 16.58 9.26
C ASP A 564 -19.05 17.10 9.20
N THR A 565 -18.37 16.93 8.07
CA THR A 565 -16.93 17.24 7.94
C THR A 565 -16.64 18.72 7.69
N LEU A 566 -17.35 19.40 6.79
CA LEU A 566 -17.01 20.78 6.42
C LEU A 566 -17.08 21.76 7.61
N PRO A 567 -18.09 21.67 8.52
CA PRO A 567 -18.13 22.53 9.70
C PRO A 567 -16.95 22.38 10.66
N GLU A 568 -16.25 21.23 10.63
CA GLU A 568 -15.06 20.98 11.45
C GLU A 568 -13.77 21.50 10.81
N MET A 569 -13.81 21.85 9.52
CA MET A 569 -12.65 22.29 8.72
C MET A 569 -12.61 23.81 8.50
N VAL A 570 -13.51 24.58 9.11
CA VAL A 570 -13.53 26.04 8.95
C VAL A 570 -12.40 26.72 9.71
N ASP A 571 -11.90 27.81 9.15
CA ASP A 571 -11.05 28.75 9.86
C ASP A 571 -11.84 29.58 10.88
N ILE A 572 -11.15 30.50 11.57
CA ILE A 572 -11.74 31.42 12.55
C ILE A 572 -12.81 32.33 11.90
N GLY A 573 -12.69 32.60 10.59
CA GLY A 573 -13.64 33.38 9.81
C GLY A 573 -14.83 32.60 9.24
N GLY A 574 -14.96 31.30 9.56
CA GLY A 574 -16.03 30.43 9.06
C GLY A 574 -15.83 29.97 7.61
N ARG A 575 -14.60 30.00 7.09
CA ARG A 575 -14.27 29.69 5.71
C ARG A 575 -13.54 28.37 5.59
N VAL A 576 -13.86 27.62 4.54
CA VAL A 576 -13.13 26.41 4.16
C VAL A 576 -12.13 26.75 3.06
N HIS A 577 -10.89 26.28 3.21
CA HIS A 577 -9.80 26.51 2.28
C HIS A 577 -9.43 25.20 1.59
N THR A 578 -9.66 25.14 0.28
CA THR A 578 -9.20 24.01 -0.55
C THR A 578 -7.82 24.31 -1.13
N THR A 579 -7.10 23.28 -1.53
CA THR A 579 -5.86 23.40 -2.32
C THR A 579 -6.13 22.78 -3.68
N TYR A 580 -5.81 23.50 -4.76
CA TYR A 580 -5.97 23.01 -6.13
C TYR A 580 -4.62 22.58 -6.69
N ASP A 581 -4.54 21.45 -7.40
CA ASP A 581 -3.30 21.06 -8.09
C ASP A 581 -3.43 21.23 -9.61
N GLN A 582 -2.75 22.23 -10.17
CA GLN A 582 -2.67 22.46 -11.62
C GLN A 582 -1.97 21.29 -12.33
N ALA A 583 -1.03 20.64 -11.66
CA ALA A 583 -0.24 19.53 -12.20
C ALA A 583 -0.82 18.16 -11.81
N GLY A 584 -2.06 18.10 -11.29
CA GLY A 584 -2.67 16.90 -10.73
C GLY A 584 -3.28 15.95 -11.77
N ALA A 585 -3.77 16.46 -12.91
CA ALA A 585 -4.38 15.64 -13.96
C ALA A 585 -3.69 15.84 -15.31
N ALA A 586 -3.45 14.73 -16.03
CA ALA A 586 -2.92 14.77 -17.39
C ALA A 586 -3.85 15.48 -18.39
N THR A 587 -5.14 15.60 -18.05
CA THR A 587 -6.15 16.28 -18.89
C THR A 587 -6.09 17.80 -18.82
N GLY A 588 -5.24 18.37 -17.94
CA GLY A 588 -5.14 19.82 -17.71
C GLY A 588 -6.23 20.40 -16.80
N ARG A 589 -7.04 19.55 -16.16
CA ARG A 589 -7.98 20.00 -15.13
C ARG A 589 -7.25 20.14 -13.80
N CYS A 590 -7.53 21.23 -13.07
CA CYS A 590 -7.12 21.33 -11.68
C CYS A 590 -7.82 20.23 -10.86
N VAL A 591 -7.05 19.51 -10.05
CA VAL A 591 -7.54 18.47 -9.14
C VAL A 591 -7.72 19.03 -7.75
#